data_AF-A0A4P5XZW7-F1
#
_entry.id   AF-A0A4P5XZW7-F1
#
_cell.length_a   1.000
_cell.length_b   1.000
_cell.length_c   1.000
_cell.angle_alpha   90.00
_cell.angle_beta   90.00
_cell.angle_gamma   90.00
#
_symmetry.space_group_name_H-M   'P 1'
#
loop_
_entity.id
_entity.type
_entity.pdbx_description
1 polymer ?
#
loop_
_entity_poly.entity_id
_entity_poly.type
_entity_poly.pdbx_seq_one_letter_code
_entity_poly.pdbx_strand_id
1 'polypeptide(L)'
;MSDPKTMQRMMDFRMGTVRIIREKLLPALRKSYEDVLAATEGADLLVSHPLAYADRLVSEKTGIPWVSTMITPYGFFSAYDLPWFPPAPVLSKRLRFLGPTFWRPVRVLNLLATRYWAEPWYRLREEIGLPQTSELNPLVNGHSKLLHLALFSKQLGNKQLDWPRHSVITGFPTFDEDGEAELPAELTRFLNDGPPPIVFTLSVSAATVGGRFFEHSVAAAKLLGRRAGHTQLNV
;
A
#
# COMPACT_ATOMS: atom_id res chain seq x y z
N MET A 1 10.15 -6.98 14.43
CA MET A 1 10.70 -7.01 13.05
C MET A 1 12.10 -6.40 13.08
N SER A 2 13.01 -7.00 13.86
CA SER A 2 14.30 -6.39 14.23
C SER A 2 15.51 -7.14 13.70
N ASP A 3 15.32 -8.33 13.10
CA ASP A 3 16.38 -9.06 12.41
C ASP A 3 16.57 -8.51 10.97
N PRO A 4 17.75 -7.97 10.63
CA PRO A 4 18.03 -7.40 9.30
C PRO A 4 17.84 -8.39 8.15
N LYS A 5 18.15 -9.68 8.36
CA LYS A 5 17.98 -10.70 7.30
C LYS A 5 16.51 -10.95 7.00
N THR A 6 15.68 -11.01 8.03
CA THR A 6 14.22 -11.10 7.89
C THR A 6 13.66 -9.87 7.16
N MET A 7 14.13 -8.67 7.50
CA MET A 7 13.69 -7.44 6.82
C MET A 7 14.10 -7.42 5.36
N GLN A 8 15.34 -7.78 5.03
CA GLN A 8 15.82 -7.87 3.64
C GLN A 8 14.98 -8.86 2.82
N ARG A 9 14.61 -10.00 3.42
CA ARG A 9 13.76 -11.00 2.78
C ARG A 9 12.33 -10.48 2.52
N MET A 10 11.79 -9.66 3.42
CA MET A 10 10.46 -9.06 3.32
C MET A 10 10.43 -7.83 2.42
N MET A 11 11.55 -7.14 2.27
CA MET A 11 11.72 -5.99 1.36
C MET A 11 12.22 -6.40 -0.02
N ASP A 12 12.29 -7.72 -0.30
CA ASP A 12 12.63 -8.23 -1.63
C ASP A 12 11.67 -7.67 -2.68
N PHE A 13 12.23 -7.10 -3.74
CA PHE A 13 11.48 -6.42 -4.79
C PHE A 13 10.45 -7.31 -5.50
N ARG A 14 10.66 -8.62 -5.55
CA ARG A 14 9.79 -9.55 -6.30
C ARG A 14 8.75 -10.20 -5.41
N MET A 15 9.17 -10.69 -4.25
CA MET A 15 8.35 -11.56 -3.38
C MET A 15 8.07 -10.98 -2.01
N GLY A 16 8.62 -9.80 -1.69
CA GLY A 16 8.52 -9.18 -0.37
C GLY A 16 7.08 -9.02 0.12
N THR A 17 6.24 -8.34 -0.66
CA THR A 17 4.83 -8.12 -0.33
C THR A 17 4.06 -9.42 -0.14
N VAL A 18 4.25 -10.41 -1.03
CA VAL A 18 3.59 -11.72 -0.93
C VAL A 18 4.01 -12.44 0.35
N ARG A 19 5.30 -12.36 0.72
CA ARG A 19 5.81 -12.94 1.97
C ARG A 19 5.22 -12.25 3.19
N ILE A 20 5.14 -10.92 3.21
CA ILE A 20 4.51 -10.19 4.32
C ILE A 20 3.06 -10.65 4.51
N ILE A 21 2.29 -10.72 3.42
CA ILE A 21 0.89 -11.17 3.48
C ILE A 21 0.81 -12.60 4.02
N ARG A 22 1.55 -13.55 3.42
CA ARG A 22 1.41 -14.98 3.74
C ARG A 22 2.07 -15.40 5.05
N GLU A 23 3.20 -14.79 5.41
CA GLU A 23 4.01 -15.19 6.58
C GLU A 23 3.72 -14.33 7.82
N LYS A 24 3.04 -13.19 7.68
CA LYS A 24 2.73 -12.28 8.81
C LYS A 24 1.26 -11.92 8.92
N LEU A 25 0.64 -11.38 7.86
CA LEU A 25 -0.72 -10.84 7.96
C LEU A 25 -1.77 -11.96 8.09
N LEU A 26 -1.76 -12.93 7.17
CA LEU A 26 -2.74 -14.02 7.18
C LEU A 26 -2.63 -14.93 8.43
N PRO A 27 -1.43 -15.28 8.94
CA PRO A 27 -1.33 -16.02 10.20
C PRO A 27 -1.89 -15.26 11.41
N ALA A 28 -1.83 -13.92 11.40
CA ALA A 28 -2.39 -13.08 12.46
C ALA A 28 -3.88 -12.76 12.25
N LEU A 29 -4.50 -13.22 11.15
CA LEU A 29 -5.83 -12.78 10.72
C LEU A 29 -6.91 -12.97 11.78
N ARG A 30 -6.95 -14.12 12.48
CA ARG A 30 -7.93 -14.36 13.54
C ARG A 30 -7.79 -13.33 14.66
N LYS A 31 -6.57 -13.11 15.13
CA LYS A 31 -6.30 -12.14 16.18
C LYS A 31 -6.70 -10.74 15.73
N SER A 32 -6.34 -10.35 14.51
CA SER A 32 -6.78 -9.08 13.92
C SER A 32 -8.30 -8.96 13.82
N TYR A 33 -9.01 -10.04 13.50
CA TYR A 33 -10.48 -10.04 13.51
C TYR A 33 -11.05 -9.81 14.91
N GLU A 34 -10.50 -10.47 15.94
CA GLU A 34 -10.92 -10.28 17.34
C GLU A 34 -10.63 -8.85 17.81
N ASP A 35 -9.44 -8.33 17.52
CA ASP A 35 -9.02 -6.97 17.88
C ASP A 35 -9.90 -5.91 17.19
N VAL A 36 -10.18 -6.08 15.89
CA VAL A 36 -11.04 -5.15 15.14
C VAL A 36 -12.49 -5.26 15.61
N LEU A 37 -13.00 -6.47 15.86
CA LEU A 37 -14.37 -6.66 16.35
C LEU A 37 -14.57 -5.92 17.68
N ALA A 38 -13.64 -6.05 18.62
CA ALA A 38 -13.66 -5.32 19.88
C ALA A 38 -13.54 -3.80 19.67
N ALA A 39 -12.62 -3.35 18.81
CA ALA A 39 -12.43 -1.93 18.52
C ALA A 39 -13.64 -1.27 17.82
N THR A 40 -14.49 -2.05 17.16
CA THR A 40 -15.69 -1.57 16.47
C THR A 40 -16.95 -1.54 17.34
N GLU A 41 -16.86 -1.86 18.63
CA GLU A 41 -18.02 -1.76 19.52
C GLU A 41 -18.54 -0.32 19.59
N GLY A 42 -19.81 -0.13 19.20
CA GLY A 42 -20.46 1.19 19.15
C GLY A 42 -20.02 2.08 17.98
N ALA A 43 -19.23 1.58 17.02
CA ALA A 43 -18.82 2.35 15.85
C ALA A 43 -19.91 2.39 14.78
N ASP A 44 -20.17 3.58 14.22
CA ASP A 44 -21.12 3.77 13.12
C ASP A 44 -20.52 3.47 11.74
N LEU A 45 -19.19 3.46 11.63
CA LEU A 45 -18.46 3.33 10.37
C LEU A 45 -17.09 2.71 10.60
N LEU A 46 -16.71 1.75 9.76
CA LEU A 46 -15.37 1.17 9.70
C LEU A 46 -14.63 1.69 8.47
N VAL A 47 -13.43 2.25 8.65
CA VAL A 47 -12.54 2.68 7.55
C VAL A 47 -11.27 1.84 7.57
N SER A 48 -11.04 1.06 6.52
CA SER A 48 -9.95 0.07 6.51
C SER A 48 -8.70 0.53 5.77
N HIS A 49 -7.54 0.11 6.28
CA HIS A 49 -6.28 0.11 5.53
C HIS A 49 -6.28 -1.04 4.48
N PRO A 50 -5.60 -0.92 3.32
CA PRO A 50 -5.61 -1.95 2.27
C PRO A 50 -5.14 -3.34 2.69
N LEU A 51 -4.29 -3.40 3.73
CA LEU A 51 -3.73 -4.65 4.26
C LEU A 51 -4.50 -5.20 5.47
N ALA A 52 -5.58 -4.54 5.90
CA ALA A 52 -6.41 -4.96 7.02
C ALA A 52 -7.51 -5.91 6.53
N TYR A 53 -7.14 -7.18 6.31
CA TYR A 53 -8.05 -8.17 5.72
C TYR A 53 -9.20 -8.63 6.64
N ALA A 54 -9.12 -8.30 7.94
CA ALA A 54 -10.15 -8.63 8.92
C ALA A 54 -11.37 -7.69 8.84
N ASP A 55 -11.17 -6.44 8.44
CA ASP A 55 -12.17 -5.37 8.52
C ASP A 55 -13.44 -5.71 7.77
N ARG A 56 -13.30 -6.32 6.58
CA ARG A 56 -14.43 -6.82 5.81
C ARG A 56 -15.22 -7.90 6.55
N LEU A 57 -14.53 -8.84 7.21
CA LEU A 57 -15.18 -9.92 7.94
C LEU A 57 -15.97 -9.35 9.12
N VAL A 58 -15.39 -8.39 9.83
CA VAL A 58 -16.06 -7.69 10.93
C VAL A 58 -17.28 -6.92 10.42
N SER A 59 -17.14 -6.14 9.35
CA SER A 59 -18.24 -5.39 8.74
C SER A 59 -19.39 -6.32 8.32
N GLU A 60 -19.10 -7.41 7.61
CA GLU A 60 -20.14 -8.34 7.16
C GLU A 60 -20.77 -9.13 8.32
N LYS A 61 -20.03 -9.39 9.40
CA LYS A 61 -20.54 -10.07 10.59
C LYS A 61 -21.43 -9.18 11.45
N THR A 62 -21.06 -7.92 11.61
CA THR A 62 -21.72 -6.95 12.51
C THR A 62 -22.78 -6.11 11.81
N GLY A 63 -22.68 -5.96 10.49
CA GLY A 63 -23.51 -5.05 9.70
C GLY A 63 -23.00 -3.61 9.70
N ILE A 64 -21.88 -3.30 10.37
CA ILE A 64 -21.31 -1.94 10.39
C ILE A 64 -20.94 -1.53 8.95
N PRO A 65 -21.40 -0.35 8.47
CA PRO A 65 -20.99 0.19 7.19
C PRO A 65 -19.47 0.27 7.08
N TRP A 66 -18.93 -0.13 5.93
CA TRP A 66 -17.49 -0.20 5.70
C TRP A 66 -17.05 0.62 4.51
N VAL A 67 -15.95 1.34 4.67
CA VAL A 67 -15.24 2.09 3.63
C VAL A 67 -13.85 1.51 3.50
N SER A 68 -13.51 1.00 2.32
CA SER A 68 -12.15 0.53 2.06
C SER A 68 -11.29 1.66 1.51
N THR A 69 -10.00 1.68 1.82
CA THR A 69 -9.06 2.67 1.26
C THR A 69 -8.00 2.03 0.38
N MET A 70 -7.34 2.84 -0.46
CA MET A 70 -6.19 2.47 -1.27
C MET A 70 -5.22 3.65 -1.36
N ILE A 71 -3.97 3.44 -0.92
CA ILE A 71 -2.95 4.51 -0.81
C ILE A 71 -2.06 4.65 -2.04
N THR A 72 -2.21 3.75 -3.02
CA THR A 72 -1.39 3.75 -4.25
C THR A 72 -2.22 3.36 -5.47
N PRO A 73 -2.05 4.04 -6.62
CA PRO A 73 -2.73 3.66 -7.87
C PRO A 73 -2.47 2.20 -8.25
N TYR A 74 -1.30 1.67 -7.93
CA TYR A 74 -0.92 0.29 -8.24
C TYR A 74 -1.85 -0.75 -7.61
N GLY A 75 -2.54 -0.42 -6.52
CA GLY A 75 -3.51 -1.33 -5.89
C GLY A 75 -4.83 -1.47 -6.66
N PHE A 76 -5.07 -0.64 -7.68
CA PHE A 76 -6.22 -0.76 -8.57
C PHE A 76 -5.88 -1.54 -9.84
N PHE A 77 -6.03 -2.86 -9.79
CA PHE A 77 -5.80 -3.71 -10.96
C PHE A 77 -6.85 -3.46 -12.04
N SER A 78 -6.42 -2.89 -13.16
CA SER A 78 -7.27 -2.58 -14.31
C SER A 78 -6.77 -3.30 -15.57
N ALA A 79 -7.70 -3.72 -16.43
CA ALA A 79 -7.40 -4.18 -17.78
C ALA A 79 -7.15 -3.02 -18.76
N TYR A 80 -7.53 -1.79 -18.39
CA TYR A 80 -7.32 -0.57 -19.18
C TYR A 80 -5.99 0.09 -18.87
N ASP A 81 -5.53 -0.05 -17.62
CA ASP A 81 -4.25 0.46 -17.16
C ASP A 81 -3.45 -0.68 -16.51
N LEU A 82 -2.58 -1.30 -17.30
CA LEU A 82 -1.82 -2.43 -16.81
C LEU A 82 -0.77 -2.02 -15.80
N PRO A 83 -0.72 -2.74 -14.66
CA PRO A 83 0.39 -2.61 -13.75
C PRO A 83 1.67 -2.92 -14.51
N TRP A 84 2.66 -2.07 -14.31
CA TRP A 84 4.01 -2.31 -14.78
C TRP A 84 4.51 -3.62 -14.15
N PHE A 85 4.84 -4.61 -14.97
CA PHE A 85 5.35 -5.89 -14.47
C PHE A 85 6.81 -5.71 -14.03
N PRO A 86 7.10 -5.70 -12.71
CA PRO A 86 8.43 -5.39 -12.22
C PRO A 86 9.54 -6.33 -12.74
N PRO A 87 9.34 -7.65 -12.91
CA PRO A 87 10.39 -8.53 -13.43
C PRO A 87 10.59 -8.45 -14.94
N ALA A 88 9.70 -7.80 -15.70
CA ALA A 88 9.75 -7.74 -17.16
C ALA A 88 9.28 -6.38 -17.71
N PRO A 89 10.02 -5.29 -17.41
CA PRO A 89 9.58 -3.93 -17.69
C PRO A 89 9.44 -3.63 -19.19
N VAL A 90 10.35 -4.15 -20.02
CA VAL A 90 10.30 -3.98 -21.49
C VAL A 90 9.10 -4.71 -22.09
N LEU A 91 8.82 -5.91 -21.61
CA LEU A 91 7.68 -6.70 -22.06
C LEU A 91 6.36 -6.02 -21.67
N SER A 92 6.27 -5.48 -20.44
CA SER A 92 5.09 -4.74 -20.00
C SER A 92 4.78 -3.54 -20.90
N LYS A 93 5.82 -2.78 -21.32
CA LYS A 93 5.65 -1.67 -22.27
C LYS A 93 5.22 -2.15 -23.65
N ARG A 94 5.80 -3.25 -24.14
CA ARG A 94 5.46 -3.81 -25.46
C ARG A 94 4.07 -4.40 -25.52
N LEU A 95 3.53 -4.97 -24.44
CA LEU A 95 2.23 -5.64 -24.47
C LEU A 95 1.04 -4.70 -24.15
N ARG A 96 1.29 -3.43 -23.79
CA ARG A 96 0.24 -2.46 -23.49
C ARG A 96 -0.74 -2.22 -24.64
N PHE A 97 -0.31 -2.38 -25.90
CA PHE A 97 -1.17 -2.17 -27.06
C PHE A 97 -2.30 -3.22 -27.20
N LEU A 98 -2.20 -4.38 -26.52
CA LEU A 98 -3.17 -5.47 -26.67
C LEU A 98 -4.57 -5.14 -26.14
N GLY A 99 -4.72 -4.04 -25.39
CA GLY A 99 -6.02 -3.47 -25.00
C GLY A 99 -6.82 -4.31 -24.01
N PRO A 100 -7.93 -3.77 -23.47
CA PRO A 100 -8.67 -4.37 -22.36
C PRO A 100 -9.29 -5.73 -22.69
N THR A 101 -9.61 -6.01 -23.96
CA THR A 101 -10.15 -7.31 -24.39
C THR A 101 -9.19 -8.46 -24.14
N PHE A 102 -7.89 -8.23 -24.35
CA PHE A 102 -6.85 -9.22 -24.06
C PHE A 102 -6.58 -9.31 -22.55
N TRP A 103 -6.55 -8.18 -21.86
CA TRP A 103 -6.09 -8.13 -20.46
C TRP A 103 -7.15 -8.50 -19.42
N ARG A 104 -8.44 -8.35 -19.74
CA ARG A 104 -9.54 -8.82 -18.87
C ARG A 104 -9.45 -10.31 -18.53
N PRO A 105 -9.38 -11.25 -19.49
CA PRO A 105 -9.27 -12.67 -19.16
C PRO A 105 -7.96 -12.99 -18.43
N VAL A 106 -6.85 -12.35 -18.79
CA VAL A 106 -5.56 -12.53 -18.08
C VAL A 106 -5.68 -12.12 -16.60
N ARG A 107 -6.35 -10.99 -16.31
CA ARG A 107 -6.63 -10.56 -14.94
C ARG A 107 -7.50 -11.57 -14.19
N VAL A 108 -8.58 -12.06 -14.81
CA VAL A 108 -9.45 -13.08 -14.20
C VAL A 108 -8.68 -14.36 -13.88
N LEU A 109 -7.87 -14.84 -14.83
CA LEU A 109 -7.00 -16.01 -14.63
C LEU A 109 -5.99 -15.78 -13.50
N ASN A 110 -5.40 -14.59 -13.39
CA ASN A 110 -4.49 -14.26 -12.29
C ASN A 110 -5.19 -14.27 -10.92
N LEU A 111 -6.41 -13.74 -10.83
CA LEU A 111 -7.20 -13.77 -9.59
C LEU A 111 -7.58 -15.18 -9.19
N LEU A 112 -7.98 -16.02 -10.15
CA LEU A 112 -8.25 -17.44 -9.92
C LEU A 112 -7.00 -18.19 -9.48
N ALA A 113 -5.87 -17.97 -10.15
CA ALA A 113 -4.60 -18.61 -9.83
C ALA A 113 -4.08 -18.23 -8.44
N THR A 114 -4.43 -17.04 -7.93
CA THR A 114 -4.01 -16.56 -6.60
C THR A 114 -5.05 -16.80 -5.52
N ARG A 115 -6.23 -17.36 -5.85
CA ARG A 115 -7.33 -17.60 -4.91
C ARG A 115 -6.92 -18.41 -3.69
N TYR A 116 -6.08 -19.44 -3.88
CA TYR A 116 -5.60 -20.29 -2.78
C TYR A 116 -4.74 -19.53 -1.75
N TRP A 117 -4.23 -18.34 -2.07
CA TRP A 117 -3.55 -17.50 -1.09
C TRP A 117 -4.50 -16.96 -0.02
N ALA A 118 -5.79 -16.84 -0.36
CA ALA A 118 -6.83 -16.37 0.55
C ALA A 118 -7.42 -17.49 1.42
N GLU A 119 -6.88 -18.71 1.38
CA GLU A 119 -7.40 -19.85 2.13
C GLU A 119 -7.60 -19.58 3.63
N PRO A 120 -6.66 -18.95 4.37
CA PRO A 120 -6.88 -18.62 5.78
C PRO A 120 -8.07 -17.67 5.99
N TRP A 121 -8.32 -16.79 5.03
CA TRP A 121 -9.44 -15.84 5.07
C TRP A 121 -10.76 -16.54 4.81
N TYR A 122 -10.83 -17.44 3.83
CA TYR A 122 -12.03 -18.24 3.57
C TYR A 122 -12.39 -19.14 4.75
N ARG A 123 -11.38 -19.77 5.37
CA ARG A 123 -11.59 -20.58 6.57
C ARG A 123 -12.16 -19.75 7.72
N LEU A 124 -11.56 -18.61 8.03
CA LEU A 124 -12.06 -17.75 9.10
C LEU A 124 -13.49 -17.28 8.84
N ARG A 125 -13.80 -16.93 7.58
CA ARG A 125 -15.15 -16.56 7.15
C ARG A 125 -16.19 -17.64 7.44
N GLU A 126 -15.86 -18.89 7.12
CA GLU A 126 -16.73 -20.05 7.38
C GLU A 126 -16.91 -20.27 8.89
N GLU A 127 -15.82 -20.23 9.66
CA GLU A 127 -15.85 -20.42 11.12
C GLU A 127 -16.69 -19.36 11.84
N ILE A 128 -16.70 -18.11 11.37
CA ILE A 128 -17.56 -17.05 11.93
C ILE A 128 -19.00 -17.08 11.39
N GLY A 129 -19.34 -18.05 10.54
CA GLY A 129 -20.69 -18.30 10.02
C GLY A 129 -21.14 -17.35 8.90
N LEU A 130 -20.22 -16.75 8.15
CA LEU A 130 -20.57 -15.91 7.00
C LEU A 130 -20.76 -16.76 5.74
N PRO A 131 -21.71 -16.41 4.84
CA PRO A 131 -21.94 -17.15 3.60
C PRO A 131 -20.74 -17.05 2.66
N GLN A 132 -20.53 -18.06 1.82
CA GLN A 132 -19.44 -18.03 0.83
C GLN A 132 -19.50 -16.79 -0.07
N THR A 133 -18.34 -16.22 -0.40
CA THR A 133 -18.25 -15.08 -1.31
C THR A 133 -18.10 -15.54 -2.76
N SER A 134 -18.74 -14.81 -3.68
CA SER A 134 -18.59 -15.01 -5.13
C SER A 134 -17.32 -14.37 -5.70
N GLU A 135 -16.54 -13.66 -4.87
CA GLU A 135 -15.31 -13.01 -5.32
C GLU A 135 -14.16 -13.98 -5.52
N LEU A 136 -13.43 -13.76 -6.61
CA LEU A 136 -12.32 -14.61 -7.04
C LEU A 136 -11.15 -14.61 -6.04
N ASN A 137 -10.81 -13.44 -5.49
CA ASN A 137 -9.75 -13.31 -4.49
C ASN A 137 -9.98 -12.06 -3.61
N PRO A 138 -10.36 -12.24 -2.33
CA PRO A 138 -10.64 -11.13 -1.42
C PRO A 138 -9.38 -10.35 -1.02
N LEU A 139 -8.18 -10.91 -1.18
CA LEU A 139 -6.93 -10.21 -0.86
C LEU A 139 -6.55 -9.15 -1.91
N VAL A 140 -7.13 -9.24 -3.11
CA VAL A 140 -6.80 -8.38 -4.26
C VAL A 140 -7.99 -7.52 -4.67
N ASN A 141 -9.20 -8.08 -4.70
CA ASN A 141 -10.42 -7.37 -5.13
C ASN A 141 -11.44 -7.17 -3.98
N GLY A 142 -11.04 -7.40 -2.73
CA GLY A 142 -11.92 -7.24 -1.58
C GLY A 142 -12.12 -5.78 -1.19
N HIS A 143 -12.73 -4.99 -2.08
CA HIS A 143 -13.10 -3.60 -1.81
C HIS A 143 -14.52 -3.53 -1.23
N SER A 144 -14.81 -2.50 -0.46
CA SER A 144 -16.16 -2.24 -0.01
C SER A 144 -17.10 -1.98 -1.19
N LYS A 145 -18.30 -2.54 -1.09
CA LYS A 145 -19.40 -2.27 -2.03
C LYS A 145 -20.02 -0.89 -1.81
N LEU A 146 -19.87 -0.32 -0.62
CA LEU A 146 -20.44 0.97 -0.23
C LEU A 146 -19.60 2.13 -0.80
N LEU A 147 -18.31 2.18 -0.45
CA LEU A 147 -17.41 3.27 -0.83
C LEU A 147 -15.96 2.79 -0.80
N HIS A 148 -15.19 3.16 -1.82
CA HIS A 148 -13.76 2.91 -1.87
C HIS A 148 -12.98 4.21 -2.08
N LEU A 149 -12.11 4.57 -1.15
CA LEU A 149 -11.33 5.82 -1.20
C LEU A 149 -9.94 5.57 -1.79
N ALA A 150 -9.64 6.23 -2.89
CA ALA A 150 -8.30 6.32 -3.47
C ALA A 150 -7.58 7.53 -2.86
N LEU A 151 -6.77 7.24 -1.84
CA LEU A 151 -6.01 8.19 -1.02
C LEU A 151 -4.72 8.66 -1.72
N PHE A 152 -4.84 9.01 -3.01
CA PHE A 152 -3.77 9.55 -3.82
C PHE A 152 -4.30 10.62 -4.77
N SER A 153 -3.39 11.40 -5.32
CA SER A 153 -3.70 12.44 -6.30
C SER A 153 -4.02 11.86 -7.69
N LYS A 154 -4.99 12.45 -8.40
CA LYS A 154 -5.36 12.08 -9.79
C LYS A 154 -4.21 12.21 -10.79
N GLN A 155 -3.19 13.00 -10.45
CA GLN A 155 -1.97 13.14 -11.24
C GLN A 155 -1.11 11.87 -11.22
N LEU A 156 -1.25 11.01 -10.20
CA LEU A 156 -0.56 9.71 -10.14
C LEU A 156 -1.34 8.58 -10.80
N GLY A 157 -2.68 8.69 -10.88
CA GLY A 157 -3.52 7.69 -11.50
C GLY A 157 -4.96 8.17 -11.61
N ASN A 158 -5.60 7.88 -12.74
CA ASN A 158 -7.00 8.22 -12.99
C ASN A 158 -7.90 6.99 -12.88
N LYS A 159 -9.15 7.22 -12.48
CA LYS A 159 -10.16 6.16 -12.35
C LYS A 159 -10.37 5.45 -13.68
N GLN A 160 -10.28 4.13 -13.67
CA GLN A 160 -10.56 3.29 -14.84
C GLN A 160 -11.99 2.76 -14.81
N LEU A 161 -12.49 2.32 -15.98
CA LEU A 161 -13.86 1.84 -16.16
C LEU A 161 -14.17 0.56 -15.36
N ASP A 162 -13.16 -0.22 -15.02
CA ASP A 162 -13.28 -1.49 -14.30
C ASP A 162 -12.84 -1.41 -12.84
N TRP A 163 -12.62 -0.20 -12.31
CA TRP A 163 -12.49 0.02 -10.86
C TRP A 163 -13.80 -0.29 -10.14
N PRO A 164 -13.78 -0.54 -8.81
CA PRO A 164 -15.00 -0.63 -8.03
C PRO A 164 -15.90 0.60 -8.27
N ARG A 165 -17.19 0.37 -8.50
CA ARG A 165 -18.15 1.38 -8.96
C ARG A 165 -18.10 2.66 -8.11
N HIS A 166 -18.10 2.48 -6.79
CA HIS A 166 -18.08 3.54 -5.79
C HIS A 166 -16.65 3.97 -5.39
N SER A 167 -15.69 3.89 -6.31
CA SER A 167 -14.34 4.43 -6.08
C SER A 167 -14.32 5.95 -6.25
N VAL A 168 -13.74 6.66 -5.27
CA VAL A 168 -13.56 8.12 -5.26
C VAL A 168 -12.09 8.45 -5.02
N ILE A 169 -11.48 9.23 -5.90
CA ILE A 169 -10.12 9.75 -5.72
C ILE A 169 -10.22 11.00 -4.85
N THR A 170 -9.65 10.94 -3.66
CA THR A 170 -9.75 12.01 -2.64
C THR A 170 -8.53 12.92 -2.59
N GLY A 171 -7.42 12.53 -3.23
CA GLY A 171 -6.13 13.14 -2.93
C GLY A 171 -5.47 12.46 -1.73
N PHE A 172 -4.33 13.01 -1.31
CA PHE A 172 -3.62 12.51 -0.13
C PHE A 172 -4.32 12.98 1.14
N PRO A 173 -4.46 12.11 2.15
CA PRO A 173 -4.91 12.51 3.47
C PRO A 173 -3.74 13.26 4.13
N THR A 174 -3.71 14.58 3.97
CA THR A 174 -2.76 15.41 4.71
C THR A 174 -3.18 15.44 6.16
N PHE A 175 -2.23 15.17 7.05
CA PHE A 175 -2.41 15.38 8.47
C PHE A 175 -1.92 16.79 8.76
N ASP A 176 -2.87 17.70 8.92
CA ASP A 176 -2.61 19.06 9.32
C ASP A 176 -2.66 19.06 10.85
N GLU A 177 -1.51 18.87 11.52
CA GLU A 177 -1.43 19.28 12.93
C GLU A 177 -1.62 20.79 12.97
N ASP A 178 -2.51 21.29 13.82
CA ASP A 178 -2.80 22.72 14.06
C ASP A 178 -1.60 23.52 14.63
N GLY A 179 -0.37 23.11 14.35
CA GLY A 179 0.83 23.84 14.71
C GLY A 179 1.97 23.43 13.78
N GLU A 180 2.54 24.41 13.08
CA GLU A 180 3.89 24.27 12.55
C GLU A 180 4.78 23.84 13.72
N ALA A 181 5.12 22.56 13.80
CA ALA A 181 6.13 22.12 14.74
C ALA A 181 7.39 22.96 14.45
N GLU A 182 7.76 23.83 15.41
CA GLU A 182 8.88 24.74 15.21
C GLU A 182 10.11 23.93 14.80
N LEU A 183 10.68 24.29 13.64
CA LEU A 183 11.86 23.60 13.14
C LEU A 183 13.00 23.79 14.17
N PRO A 184 13.73 22.72 14.52
CA PRO A 184 14.88 22.84 15.42
C PRO A 184 15.83 23.94 14.94
N ALA A 185 16.33 24.76 15.86
CA ALA A 185 17.14 25.94 15.54
C ALA A 185 18.33 25.64 14.62
N GLU A 186 18.93 24.45 14.74
CA GLU A 186 20.00 23.99 13.87
C GLU A 186 19.56 23.77 12.42
N LEU A 187 18.37 23.20 12.21
CA LEU A 187 17.79 23.01 10.88
C LEU A 187 17.40 24.35 10.28
N THR A 188 16.81 25.24 11.06
CA THR A 188 16.49 26.62 10.63
C THR A 188 17.74 27.38 10.21
N ARG A 189 18.80 27.32 11.03
CA ARG A 189 20.10 27.95 10.68
C ARG A 189 20.66 27.34 9.41
N PHE A 190 20.67 26.01 9.28
CA PHE A 190 21.13 25.34 8.08
C PHE A 190 20.34 25.84 6.86
N LEU A 191 19.01 25.79 6.87
CA LEU A 191 18.19 26.24 5.74
C LEU A 191 18.46 27.70 5.34
N ASN A 192 18.74 28.58 6.30
CA ASN A 192 19.03 29.99 6.05
C ASN A 192 20.47 30.27 5.55
N ASP A 193 21.44 29.40 5.83
CA ASP A 193 22.87 29.62 5.56
C ASP A 193 23.28 29.29 4.11
N GLY A 194 22.41 29.56 3.13
CA GLY A 194 22.70 29.38 1.70
C GLY A 194 21.58 28.78 0.85
N PRO A 195 21.89 28.29 -0.37
CA PRO A 195 20.89 27.85 -1.33
C PRO A 195 20.09 26.61 -0.87
N PRO A 196 18.85 26.41 -1.37
CA PRO A 196 18.00 25.29 -0.99
C PRO A 196 18.71 23.92 -1.13
N PRO A 197 18.74 23.10 -0.06
CA PRO A 197 19.42 21.81 -0.05
C PRO A 197 18.60 20.72 -0.76
N ILE A 198 19.24 19.61 -1.07
CA ILE A 198 18.60 18.36 -1.52
C ILE A 198 18.33 17.49 -0.31
N VAL A 199 17.08 17.09 -0.09
CA VAL A 199 16.71 16.19 1.00
C VAL A 199 16.74 14.75 0.53
N PHE A 200 17.49 13.90 1.23
CA PHE A 200 17.51 12.47 1.04
C PHE A 200 16.83 11.78 2.21
N THR A 201 15.89 10.89 1.90
CA THR A 201 15.16 10.14 2.93
C THR A 201 14.94 8.71 2.46
N LEU A 202 15.01 7.79 3.41
CA LEU A 202 14.51 6.44 3.28
C LEU A 202 13.35 6.30 4.26
N SER A 203 12.24 5.72 3.80
CA SER A 203 11.17 5.35 4.73
C SER A 203 11.70 4.38 5.78
N VAL A 204 11.05 4.32 6.95
CA VAL A 204 11.46 3.48 8.08
C VAL A 204 11.72 2.03 7.68
N SER A 205 10.94 1.50 6.72
CA SER A 205 11.10 0.14 6.19
C SER A 205 12.32 -0.04 5.27
N ALA A 206 12.76 1.02 4.58
CA ALA A 206 13.91 0.99 3.67
C ALA A 206 15.22 1.40 4.38
N ALA A 207 15.15 2.17 5.47
CA ALA A 207 16.33 2.62 6.21
C ALA A 207 17.18 1.45 6.75
N THR A 208 16.52 0.37 7.20
CA THR A 208 17.19 -0.85 7.69
C THR A 208 17.92 -1.66 6.62
N VAL A 209 17.64 -1.39 5.34
CA VAL A 209 18.27 -2.06 4.18
C VAL A 209 18.95 -1.07 3.24
N GLY A 210 19.14 0.17 3.68
CA GLY A 210 19.61 1.29 2.87
C GLY A 210 21.06 1.15 2.37
N GLY A 211 21.86 0.29 3.00
CA GLY A 211 23.25 0.05 2.62
C GLY A 211 24.03 1.36 2.45
N ARG A 212 24.62 1.56 1.26
CA ARG A 212 25.42 2.75 0.91
C ARG A 212 24.60 3.93 0.38
N PHE A 213 23.28 3.93 0.54
CA PHE A 213 22.40 4.96 -0.01
C PHE A 213 22.85 6.38 0.39
N PHE A 214 23.04 6.65 1.69
CA PHE A 214 23.43 7.98 2.15
C PHE A 214 24.84 8.38 1.70
N GLU A 215 25.79 7.45 1.63
CA GLU A 215 27.13 7.72 1.07
C GLU A 215 27.05 8.18 -0.40
N HIS A 216 26.25 7.48 -1.21
CA HIS A 216 26.05 7.82 -2.61
C HIS A 216 25.26 9.12 -2.78
N SER A 217 24.28 9.38 -1.92
CA SER A 217 23.53 10.65 -1.88
C SER A 217 24.45 11.84 -1.60
N VAL A 218 25.33 11.74 -0.60
CA VAL A 218 26.30 12.79 -0.26
C VAL A 218 27.30 12.98 -1.41
N ALA A 219 27.81 11.91 -2.00
CA ALA A 219 28.72 11.99 -3.15
C ALA A 219 28.06 12.70 -4.35
N ALA A 220 26.80 12.38 -4.65
CA ALA A 220 26.04 13.03 -5.72
C ALA A 220 25.81 14.53 -5.43
N ALA A 221 25.46 14.89 -4.20
CA ALA A 221 25.27 16.29 -3.81
C ALA A 221 26.56 17.11 -3.97
N LYS A 222 27.71 16.54 -3.56
CA LYS A 222 29.03 17.16 -3.74
C LYS A 222 29.38 17.38 -5.21
N LEU A 223 29.14 16.38 -6.07
CA LEU A 223 29.37 16.51 -7.51
C LEU A 223 28.52 17.61 -8.15
N LEU A 224 27.31 17.86 -7.64
CA LEU A 224 26.43 18.91 -8.10
C LEU A 224 26.75 20.29 -7.49
N GLY A 225 27.69 20.37 -6.55
CA GLY A 225 27.94 21.60 -5.78
C GLY A 225 26.72 22.03 -4.95
N ARG A 226 25.90 21.07 -4.49
CA ARG A 226 24.67 21.33 -3.73
C ARG A 226 24.80 20.81 -2.30
N ARG A 227 24.18 21.55 -1.38
CA ARG A 227 24.02 21.15 0.02
C ARG A 227 23.01 20.01 0.14
N ALA A 228 23.17 19.14 1.13
CA ALA A 228 22.28 18.00 1.36
C ALA A 228 21.79 17.93 2.81
N GLY A 229 20.66 17.27 3.03
CA GLY A 229 20.21 16.94 4.37
C GLY A 229 19.56 15.56 4.38
N HIS A 230 19.68 14.85 5.49
CA HIS A 230 18.85 13.70 5.76
C HIS A 230 18.39 13.70 7.21
N THR A 231 17.30 13.00 7.51
CA THR A 231 16.63 12.98 8.82
C THR A 231 17.47 12.42 9.98
N GLN A 232 18.74 12.03 9.76
CA GLN A 232 19.62 11.50 10.80
C GLN A 232 20.97 12.24 10.95
N LEU A 233 21.46 13.00 9.95
CA LEU A 233 22.62 13.90 10.05
C LEU A 233 22.51 15.01 8.99
N ASN A 234 22.84 16.23 9.37
CA ASN A 234 22.96 17.38 8.44
C ASN A 234 24.42 17.47 7.96
N VAL A 235 24.66 17.44 6.65
CA VAL A 235 26.00 17.55 6.03
C VAL A 235 25.97 18.44 4.80
#